data_AF-A0A1H8VII0-F1
#
_entry.id   AF-A0A1H8VII0-F1
#
_cell.length_a   1.000
_cell.length_b   1.000
_cell.length_c   1.000
_cell.angle_alpha   90.00
_cell.angle_beta   90.00
_cell.angle_gamma   90.00
#
_symmetry.space_group_name_H-M   'P 1'
#
loop_
_entity.id
_entity.type
_entity.pdbx_description
1 polymer ?
#
loop_
_entity_poly.entity_id
_entity_poly.type
_entity_poly.pdbx_seq_one_letter_code
_entity_poly.pdbx_strand_id
1 'polypeptide(L)'
;MNGRTFGLLILVVVSVFAGSLIIGDQITGNKNKNIGEITPSNKQEPNSTTKVQEPETGHNAAPDTAITDSGSLSTLASPETVDAIRMAQTPYGYTNLNSLEKDLYATYQYSELLTDTENVGSMQYRNRTANWLRNYTTSELNDGYLSTTYYYAASLENFGVRPAINTSDIIHIVEQHNHSNGTYCSVRNLTTGCEDVNGVVTPTYQAIAIKSVLGTNVSHSTKTWVKTKWKQYNISSSGDIIRAQKLHRALSILNYSDGEIRSISNKSNQIEGISDEIVGDSKVSLRARASYLTLSELMNIQDKTVRWEVCSDIAQSQNRDGGFSITGQNISDAYGTRIALEILTNECEHSINSTQAQTFIEQHEIPQGGFALHYRRKTSIRRTFYASQILSDNAPAHLDQTAIKQLLKQASTLVRDPQTPVVTVSRLATLDRLTNSSQIPPAQFRSYTHSRLESLPRSNRYSRTDFVNISHLLKLAELNNIDYNREHLIEQIKSHQNSDGGFGPQNTSDLVSTYHSVKILNQLGTVPNREDAVRRWIREARVTNSGFRGRIGDRFQRVASLPGTYYSIRTLSLLQSDPVNARSLKRWLAQFKHPNGGYMIDSSPDSASSRDIEQTYYATRIRSLLHDNQTHG
;
A
#
# COMPACT_ATOMS: atom_id res chain seq x y z
N MET A 1 54.31 26.94 -44.63
CA MET A 1 53.14 26.10 -44.89
C MET A 1 52.78 25.36 -43.61
N ASN A 2 51.48 25.32 -43.30
CA ASN A 2 50.80 24.63 -42.20
C ASN A 2 50.79 25.34 -40.84
N GLY A 3 49.86 26.31 -40.74
CA GLY A 3 49.28 26.71 -39.46
C GLY A 3 48.32 25.64 -38.95
N ARG A 4 48.37 25.39 -37.64
CA ARG A 4 47.34 24.65 -36.89
C ARG A 4 46.79 25.57 -35.80
N THR A 5 45.54 25.93 -35.99
CA THR A 5 44.69 26.68 -35.08
C THR A 5 44.38 25.80 -33.86
N PHE A 6 44.75 26.26 -32.66
CA PHE A 6 44.27 25.70 -31.40
C PHE A 6 42.84 26.21 -31.17
N GLY A 7 41.85 25.34 -31.34
CA GLY A 7 40.48 25.60 -30.92
C GLY A 7 40.37 25.37 -29.41
N LEU A 8 40.11 26.44 -28.67
CA LEU A 8 39.79 26.40 -27.24
C LEU A 8 38.38 25.82 -27.08
N LEU A 9 38.27 24.59 -26.57
CA LEU A 9 36.99 23.98 -26.21
C LEU A 9 36.63 24.45 -24.79
N ILE A 10 35.67 25.37 -24.66
CA ILE A 10 35.10 25.76 -23.38
C ILE A 10 34.08 24.68 -22.99
N LEU A 11 34.43 23.86 -22.01
CA LEU A 11 33.50 22.94 -21.35
C LEU A 11 32.61 23.77 -20.42
N VAL A 12 31.33 23.92 -20.75
CA VAL A 12 30.32 24.47 -19.84
C VAL A 12 29.73 23.30 -19.05
N VAL A 13 30.12 23.18 -17.78
CA VAL A 13 29.48 22.26 -16.83
C VAL A 13 28.17 22.91 -16.37
N VAL A 14 27.03 22.35 -16.77
CA VAL A 14 25.71 22.74 -16.28
C VAL A 14 25.32 21.73 -15.20
N SER A 15 25.43 22.13 -13.94
CA SER A 15 24.92 21.34 -12.80
C SER A 15 23.43 21.62 -12.62
N VAL A 16 22.59 20.59 -12.72
CA VAL A 16 21.13 20.64 -12.52
C VAL A 16 20.82 20.08 -11.14
N PHE A 17 20.00 20.77 -10.32
CA PHE A 17 19.66 20.36 -8.95
C PHE A 17 18.15 20.54 -8.65
N ALA A 18 17.39 19.48 -8.32
CA ALA A 18 15.92 19.49 -8.15
C ALA A 18 15.34 19.84 -6.78
N GLY A 19 14.17 20.48 -6.79
CA GLY A 19 13.34 20.76 -5.62
C GLY A 19 12.05 19.94 -5.56
N SER A 20 11.47 19.74 -4.36
CA SER A 20 10.22 18.96 -4.20
C SER A 20 9.14 19.61 -3.29
N LEU A 21 7.98 18.95 -3.16
CA LEU A 21 6.72 19.42 -2.52
C LEU A 21 6.50 18.91 -1.07
N ILE A 22 5.39 19.35 -0.45
CA ILE A 22 4.77 18.88 0.81
C ILE A 22 3.33 18.46 0.49
N ILE A 23 2.87 17.30 0.98
CA ILE A 23 1.46 16.85 0.93
C ILE A 23 0.86 16.96 2.34
N GLY A 24 -0.29 17.63 2.45
CA GLY A 24 -1.06 17.80 3.69
C GLY A 24 -1.98 16.62 4.01
N ASP A 25 -2.17 16.37 5.30
CA ASP A 25 -3.13 15.41 5.86
C ASP A 25 -4.59 15.91 5.72
N GLN A 26 -5.51 14.93 5.68
CA GLN A 26 -6.98 14.98 5.91
C GLN A 26 -7.91 15.01 4.69
N ILE A 27 -8.56 13.87 4.40
CA ILE A 27 -10.01 13.77 4.12
C ILE A 27 -10.53 12.38 4.57
N THR A 28 -11.26 12.31 5.69
CA THR A 28 -12.30 11.28 5.92
C THR A 28 -13.60 11.99 6.33
N GLY A 29 -14.34 12.48 5.33
CA GLY A 29 -15.66 13.07 5.50
C GLY A 29 -16.76 12.04 5.27
N ASN A 30 -17.37 11.57 6.35
CA ASN A 30 -18.47 10.62 6.38
C ASN A 30 -19.80 11.32 6.00
N LYS A 31 -20.53 10.82 4.99
CA LYS A 31 -21.92 11.23 4.68
C LYS A 31 -22.81 9.98 4.66
N ASN A 32 -23.42 9.67 5.79
CA ASN A 32 -24.58 8.78 5.87
C ASN A 32 -25.86 9.61 5.77
N LYS A 33 -26.72 9.28 4.80
CA LYS A 33 -28.08 9.81 4.71
C LYS A 33 -29.07 8.63 4.81
N ASN A 34 -29.94 8.74 5.82
CA ASN A 34 -31.05 7.84 6.14
C ASN A 34 -32.08 7.75 5.02
N ILE A 35 -32.53 6.53 4.73
CA ILE A 35 -33.86 6.15 4.19
C ILE A 35 -34.08 4.74 4.79
N GLY A 36 -35.11 4.39 5.56
CA GLY A 36 -36.52 4.74 5.53
C GLY A 36 -37.27 3.41 5.47
N GLU A 37 -37.77 2.94 6.61
CA GLU A 37 -38.49 1.67 6.81
C GLU A 37 -39.83 1.65 6.08
N ILE A 38 -40.16 0.53 5.40
CA ILE A 38 -41.54 0.11 5.11
C ILE A 38 -41.64 -1.42 5.20
N THR A 39 -42.56 -1.89 6.01
CA THR A 39 -43.17 -3.24 6.06
C THR A 39 -44.66 -3.04 6.39
N PRO A 40 -45.57 -4.04 6.31
CA PRO A 40 -45.52 -5.37 5.67
C PRO A 40 -46.84 -5.70 4.90
N SER A 41 -46.95 -6.88 4.28
CA SER A 41 -48.24 -7.59 4.20
C SER A 41 -48.10 -9.09 3.93
N ASN A 42 -48.85 -9.85 4.71
CA ASN A 42 -49.03 -11.31 4.74
C ASN A 42 -49.79 -11.87 3.52
N LYS A 43 -49.56 -13.15 3.21
CA LYS A 43 -50.58 -14.21 2.97
C LYS A 43 -49.86 -15.54 2.60
N GLN A 44 -49.91 -16.53 3.49
CA GLN A 44 -50.83 -17.69 3.51
C GLN A 44 -50.49 -18.81 2.50
N GLU A 45 -50.04 -19.93 3.11
CA GLU A 45 -50.00 -21.35 2.71
C GLU A 45 -51.29 -21.89 2.03
N PRO A 46 -51.30 -23.06 1.32
CA PRO A 46 -50.97 -24.37 1.95
C PRO A 46 -50.47 -25.57 1.09
N ASN A 47 -49.89 -26.53 1.84
CA ASN A 47 -49.93 -28.01 1.74
C ASN A 47 -49.80 -28.75 0.39
N SER A 48 -48.88 -29.72 0.34
CA SER A 48 -49.25 -31.15 0.26
C SER A 48 -48.06 -32.11 0.44
N THR A 49 -48.36 -33.17 1.20
CA THR A 49 -47.69 -34.45 1.46
C THR A 49 -47.32 -35.26 0.21
N THR A 50 -46.29 -36.11 0.26
CA THR A 50 -46.36 -37.57 0.02
C THR A 50 -45.09 -38.31 0.51
N LYS A 51 -45.28 -39.47 1.16
CA LYS A 51 -44.32 -40.49 1.61
C LYS A 51 -43.71 -41.29 0.45
N VAL A 52 -42.47 -41.79 0.57
CA VAL A 52 -41.96 -43.14 0.14
C VAL A 52 -40.60 -43.33 0.83
N GLN A 53 -40.44 -44.21 1.83
CA GLN A 53 -40.07 -45.64 1.80
C GLN A 53 -38.57 -45.93 1.52
N GLU A 54 -37.93 -46.42 2.59
CA GLU A 54 -36.65 -47.14 2.75
C GLU A 54 -36.35 -48.22 1.67
N PRO A 55 -35.08 -48.63 1.44
CA PRO A 55 -34.37 -49.47 2.43
C PRO A 55 -32.85 -49.34 2.57
N GLU A 56 -32.44 -49.89 3.71
CA GLU A 56 -31.10 -50.24 4.19
C GLU A 56 -30.37 -51.24 3.30
N THR A 57 -29.04 -51.10 3.23
CA THR A 57 -27.97 -52.13 3.28
C THR A 57 -26.65 -51.32 3.31
N GLY A 58 -25.71 -51.39 4.25
CA GLY A 58 -25.19 -52.54 4.99
C GLY A 58 -23.99 -53.13 4.23
N HIS A 59 -22.75 -52.72 4.53
CA HIS A 59 -21.58 -53.62 4.72
C HIS A 59 -20.22 -52.90 4.91
N ASN A 60 -19.60 -53.32 6.02
CA ASN A 60 -18.24 -53.29 6.53
C ASN A 60 -17.01 -53.21 5.57
N ALA A 61 -16.06 -52.37 6.00
CA ALA A 61 -14.63 -52.62 6.29
C ALA A 61 -13.75 -53.45 5.33
N ALA A 62 -12.58 -52.91 4.93
CA ALA A 62 -11.22 -53.13 5.48
C ALA A 62 -10.14 -52.63 4.46
N PRO A 63 -8.82 -52.55 4.79
CA PRO A 63 -7.92 -51.48 4.34
C PRO A 63 -6.80 -51.94 3.36
N ASP A 64 -5.85 -51.03 3.13
CA ASP A 64 -4.53 -51.18 2.49
C ASP A 64 -4.42 -50.81 1.00
N THR A 65 -3.71 -49.71 0.71
CA THR A 65 -2.29 -49.76 0.35
C THR A 65 -1.78 -48.36 -0.02
N ALA A 66 -0.59 -48.04 0.49
CA ALA A 66 0.14 -46.82 0.18
C ALA A 66 0.62 -46.85 -1.29
N ILE A 67 0.24 -45.83 -2.05
CA ILE A 67 0.88 -45.47 -3.32
C ILE A 67 1.59 -44.14 -3.10
N THR A 68 2.91 -44.20 -3.02
CA THR A 68 3.79 -43.04 -3.08
C THR A 68 3.85 -42.55 -4.51
N ASP A 69 2.96 -41.64 -4.88
CA ASP A 69 3.09 -40.84 -6.08
C ASP A 69 3.55 -39.43 -5.67
N SER A 70 4.81 -39.13 -5.95
CA SER A 70 5.44 -37.82 -5.70
C SER A 70 5.05 -36.82 -6.78
N GLY A 71 3.74 -36.69 -7.00
CA GLY A 71 3.16 -35.65 -7.81
C GLY A 71 3.54 -34.30 -7.20
N SER A 72 4.43 -33.60 -7.90
CA SER A 72 4.73 -32.18 -7.71
C SER A 72 3.44 -31.45 -7.33
N LEU A 73 3.34 -31.02 -6.07
CA LEU A 73 2.32 -30.10 -5.59
C LEU A 73 2.43 -28.85 -6.46
N SER A 74 1.64 -28.80 -7.54
CA SER A 74 1.61 -27.66 -8.43
C SER A 74 1.30 -26.44 -7.58
N THR A 75 2.22 -25.48 -7.55
CA THR A 75 2.08 -24.26 -6.74
C THR A 75 0.71 -23.62 -7.03
N LEU A 76 -0.13 -23.50 -5.99
CA LEU A 76 -1.51 -23.03 -6.12
C LEU A 76 -1.59 -21.54 -6.47
N ALA A 77 -0.61 -20.78 -5.99
CA ALA A 77 -0.29 -19.43 -6.42
C ALA A 77 0.65 -19.46 -7.64
N SER A 78 0.41 -18.58 -8.62
CA SER A 78 1.35 -18.40 -9.74
C SER A 78 2.66 -17.74 -9.26
N PRO A 79 3.79 -17.94 -9.96
CA PRO A 79 5.04 -17.24 -9.67
C PRO A 79 4.86 -15.72 -9.54
N GLU A 80 4.09 -15.11 -10.44
CA GLU A 80 3.81 -13.66 -10.36
C GLU A 80 3.09 -13.27 -9.04
N THR A 81 2.23 -14.14 -8.50
CA THR A 81 1.54 -13.90 -7.22
C THR A 81 2.52 -13.97 -6.05
N VAL A 82 3.45 -14.93 -6.09
CA VAL A 82 4.50 -15.07 -5.07
C VAL A 82 5.39 -13.83 -5.09
N ASP A 83 5.84 -13.39 -6.27
CA ASP A 83 6.67 -12.19 -6.41
C ASP A 83 5.93 -10.93 -5.98
N ALA A 84 4.64 -10.78 -6.31
CA ALA A 84 3.80 -9.68 -5.84
C ALA A 84 3.79 -9.56 -4.31
N ILE A 85 3.65 -10.70 -3.62
CA ILE A 85 3.59 -10.75 -2.16
C ILE A 85 4.97 -10.45 -1.57
N ARG A 86 6.05 -10.95 -2.18
CA ARG A 86 7.43 -10.62 -1.78
C ARG A 86 7.69 -9.12 -1.91
N MET A 87 7.23 -8.51 -3.00
CA MET A 87 7.35 -7.07 -3.21
C MET A 87 6.54 -6.23 -2.21
N ALA A 88 5.55 -6.80 -1.53
CA ALA A 88 4.76 -6.16 -0.48
C ALA A 88 5.37 -6.30 0.93
N GLN A 89 6.52 -6.95 1.05
CA GLN A 89 7.25 -7.12 2.31
C GLN A 89 7.77 -5.77 2.82
N THR A 90 7.82 -5.64 4.13
CA THR A 90 8.41 -4.51 4.86
C THR A 90 9.29 -5.07 5.99
N PRO A 91 10.14 -4.24 6.64
CA PRO A 91 10.95 -4.69 7.79
C PRO A 91 10.14 -5.21 8.99
N TYR A 92 8.82 -5.00 8.99
CA TYR A 92 7.91 -5.34 10.08
C TYR A 92 6.75 -6.24 9.63
N GLY A 93 6.85 -6.93 8.48
CA GLY A 93 5.84 -7.86 7.99
C GLY A 93 5.45 -7.57 6.54
N TYR A 94 4.15 -7.52 6.24
CA TYR A 94 3.66 -7.24 4.89
C TYR A 94 2.64 -6.10 4.90
N THR A 95 2.69 -5.32 3.83
CA THR A 95 1.70 -4.28 3.52
C THR A 95 0.75 -4.76 2.43
N ASN A 96 0.11 -3.84 1.71
CA ASN A 96 -0.67 -4.19 0.55
C ASN A 96 0.20 -4.48 -0.67
N LEU A 97 -0.34 -5.17 -1.68
CA LEU A 97 0.37 -5.37 -2.94
C LEU A 97 0.68 -4.03 -3.60
N ASN A 98 1.87 -3.91 -4.18
CA ASN A 98 2.32 -2.68 -4.83
C ASN A 98 1.33 -2.27 -5.93
N SER A 99 1.03 -0.98 -6.00
CA SER A 99 0.43 -0.46 -7.22
C SER A 99 1.48 -0.60 -8.33
N LEU A 100 1.07 -1.11 -9.49
CA LEU A 100 1.82 -0.91 -10.73
C LEU A 100 1.49 0.46 -11.35
N GLU A 101 0.95 1.37 -10.55
CA GLU A 101 0.65 2.71 -10.99
C GLU A 101 1.93 3.52 -10.94
N LYS A 102 2.25 4.05 -12.10
CA LYS A 102 3.39 4.92 -12.32
C LYS A 102 3.07 6.26 -11.69
N ASP A 103 3.97 6.74 -10.86
CA ASP A 103 3.81 7.99 -10.16
C ASP A 103 4.85 8.99 -10.66
N LEU A 104 4.40 10.15 -11.12
CA LEU A 104 5.29 11.18 -11.68
C LEU A 104 6.27 11.71 -10.63
N TYR A 105 5.83 11.84 -9.38
CA TYR A 105 6.69 12.30 -8.30
C TYR A 105 7.82 11.30 -8.05
N ALA A 106 7.51 10.03 -7.79
CA ALA A 106 8.51 8.98 -7.58
C ALA A 106 9.40 8.81 -8.80
N THR A 107 8.83 8.88 -10.01
CA THR A 107 9.61 8.78 -11.25
C THR A 107 10.62 9.90 -11.35
N TYR A 108 10.21 11.14 -11.09
CA TYR A 108 11.10 12.27 -11.08
C TYR A 108 12.25 12.09 -10.08
N GLN A 109 11.93 11.82 -8.80
CA GLN A 109 12.95 11.73 -7.75
C GLN A 109 13.97 10.61 -8.04
N TYR A 110 13.52 9.42 -8.44
CA TYR A 110 14.45 8.33 -8.70
C TYR A 110 15.20 8.51 -10.02
N SER A 111 14.58 9.09 -11.06
CA SER A 111 15.27 9.33 -12.33
C SER A 111 16.38 10.37 -12.21
N GLU A 112 16.16 11.41 -11.40
CA GLU A 112 17.19 12.40 -11.11
C GLU A 112 18.36 11.75 -10.37
N LEU A 113 18.06 11.02 -9.29
CA LEU A 113 19.08 10.30 -8.54
C LEU A 113 19.95 9.41 -9.45
N LEU A 114 19.31 8.61 -10.31
CA LEU A 114 19.99 7.68 -11.23
C LEU A 114 20.68 8.37 -12.41
N THR A 115 20.43 9.67 -12.62
CA THR A 115 21.14 10.46 -13.64
C THR A 115 22.40 11.09 -13.04
N ASP A 116 22.34 11.51 -11.77
CA ASP A 116 23.42 12.26 -11.13
C ASP A 116 24.42 11.38 -10.36
N THR A 117 24.08 10.12 -10.07
CA THR A 117 24.91 9.24 -9.24
C THR A 117 25.32 7.95 -9.97
N GLU A 118 26.54 7.92 -10.50
CA GLU A 118 27.10 6.75 -11.20
C GLU A 118 27.10 5.47 -10.32
N ASN A 119 27.12 5.64 -9.00
CA ASN A 119 27.29 4.56 -8.03
C ASN A 119 25.97 3.95 -7.48
N VAL A 120 24.79 4.51 -7.83
CA VAL A 120 23.50 4.03 -7.28
C VAL A 120 22.83 3.00 -8.19
N GLY A 121 23.30 2.87 -9.43
CA GLY A 121 22.84 1.86 -10.40
C GLY A 121 22.27 2.47 -11.66
N SER A 122 21.59 1.65 -12.46
CA SER A 122 20.97 2.08 -13.72
C SER A 122 19.50 1.69 -13.78
N MET A 123 18.69 2.52 -14.42
CA MET A 123 17.26 2.25 -14.59
C MET A 123 17.01 1.10 -15.58
N GLN A 124 16.40 0.00 -15.12
CA GLN A 124 16.21 -1.23 -15.92
C GLN A 124 15.25 -1.02 -17.10
N TYR A 125 14.23 -0.18 -16.90
CA TYR A 125 13.13 0.07 -17.82
C TYR A 125 13.16 1.50 -18.39
N ARG A 126 14.34 2.14 -18.47
CA ARG A 126 14.52 3.53 -18.93
C ARG A 126 13.74 3.86 -20.21
N ASN A 127 13.84 3.02 -21.24
CA ASN A 127 13.15 3.22 -22.52
C ASN A 127 11.63 3.14 -22.40
N ARG A 128 11.10 2.27 -21.53
CA ARG A 128 9.65 2.15 -21.29
C ARG A 128 9.14 3.37 -20.52
N THR A 129 9.92 3.89 -19.58
CA THR A 129 9.62 5.13 -18.86
C THR A 129 9.58 6.32 -19.80
N ALA A 130 10.60 6.46 -20.66
CA ALA A 130 10.66 7.48 -21.70
C ALA A 130 9.44 7.44 -22.64
N ASN A 131 9.02 6.23 -23.06
CA ASN A 131 7.83 6.06 -23.89
C ASN A 131 6.53 6.38 -23.13
N TRP A 132 6.43 6.02 -21.85
CA TRP A 132 5.29 6.39 -21.01
C TRP A 132 5.17 7.90 -20.86
N LEU A 133 6.26 8.59 -20.52
CA LEU A 133 6.29 10.05 -20.43
C LEU A 133 5.92 10.70 -21.77
N ARG A 134 6.42 10.18 -22.89
CA ARG A 134 6.04 10.71 -24.21
C ARG A 134 4.54 10.63 -24.48
N ASN A 135 3.90 9.55 -24.04
CA ASN A 135 2.48 9.26 -24.32
C ASN A 135 1.51 9.80 -23.25
N TYR A 136 1.99 10.59 -22.30
CA TYR A 136 1.14 11.23 -21.29
C TYR A 136 0.16 12.19 -21.97
N THR A 137 -1.07 12.31 -21.46
CA THR A 137 -2.13 13.12 -22.08
C THR A 137 -2.35 14.46 -21.35
N THR A 138 -2.89 15.45 -22.06
CA THR A 138 -3.26 16.76 -21.49
C THR A 138 -4.28 16.61 -20.36
N SER A 139 -5.22 15.65 -20.47
CA SER A 139 -6.21 15.38 -19.42
C SER A 139 -5.60 14.82 -18.14
N GLU A 140 -4.59 13.95 -18.25
CA GLU A 140 -3.87 13.44 -17.08
C GLU A 140 -2.98 14.52 -16.45
N LEU A 141 -2.50 15.49 -17.24
CA LEU A 141 -1.67 16.61 -16.76
C LEU A 141 -2.48 17.68 -16.04
N ASN A 142 -3.72 17.91 -16.48
CA ASN A 142 -4.61 18.96 -15.97
C ASN A 142 -5.47 18.45 -14.79
N ASP A 143 -4.81 17.91 -13.77
CA ASP A 143 -5.43 17.41 -12.53
C ASP A 143 -5.71 18.52 -11.50
N GLY A 144 -5.39 19.77 -11.85
CA GLY A 144 -5.50 20.94 -10.98
C GLY A 144 -4.30 21.17 -10.06
N TYR A 145 -3.23 20.37 -10.14
CA TYR A 145 -2.02 20.50 -9.33
C TYR A 145 -0.82 20.89 -10.20
N LEU A 146 -0.22 22.06 -9.92
CA LEU A 146 0.97 22.51 -10.66
C LEU A 146 2.17 21.56 -10.47
N SER A 147 2.21 20.86 -9.34
CA SER A 147 3.25 19.87 -9.06
C SER A 147 3.25 18.69 -10.03
N THR A 148 2.09 18.24 -10.50
CA THR A 148 1.97 17.16 -11.48
C THR A 148 2.63 17.56 -12.79
N THR A 149 2.33 18.78 -13.27
CA THR A 149 2.96 19.33 -14.47
C THR A 149 4.47 19.54 -14.28
N TYR A 150 4.91 19.96 -13.09
CA TYR A 150 6.33 20.09 -12.76
C TYR A 150 7.08 18.76 -12.83
N TYR A 151 6.56 17.72 -12.17
CA TYR A 151 7.21 16.41 -12.16
C TYR A 151 7.24 15.77 -13.54
N TYR A 152 6.20 15.99 -14.35
CA TYR A 152 6.21 15.60 -15.75
C TYR A 152 7.31 16.29 -16.54
N ALA A 153 7.36 17.62 -16.52
CA ALA A 153 8.37 18.39 -17.27
C ALA A 153 9.79 18.03 -16.85
N ALA A 154 10.06 17.98 -15.54
CA ALA A 154 11.38 17.63 -15.04
C ALA A 154 11.76 16.17 -15.37
N SER A 155 10.80 15.24 -15.37
CA SER A 155 11.07 13.88 -15.85
C SER A 155 11.39 13.86 -17.35
N LEU A 156 10.72 14.64 -18.20
CA LEU A 156 11.07 14.70 -19.63
C LEU A 156 12.53 15.13 -19.85
N GLU A 157 13.00 16.10 -19.08
CA GLU A 157 14.38 16.59 -19.09
C GLU A 157 15.36 15.48 -18.68
N ASN A 158 15.14 14.81 -17.55
CA ASN A 158 16.00 13.72 -17.06
C ASN A 158 16.16 12.57 -18.07
N PHE A 159 15.12 12.32 -18.88
CA PHE A 159 15.14 11.27 -19.90
C PHE A 159 15.54 11.76 -21.29
N GLY A 160 15.78 13.07 -21.47
CA GLY A 160 16.12 13.66 -22.77
C GLY A 160 15.04 13.45 -23.83
N VAL A 161 13.77 13.39 -23.42
CA VAL A 161 12.63 13.14 -24.32
C VAL A 161 11.76 14.37 -24.50
N ARG A 162 11.24 14.54 -25.71
CA ARG A 162 10.23 15.57 -26.00
C ARG A 162 8.82 15.02 -25.72
N PRO A 163 7.90 15.85 -25.16
CA PRO A 163 6.52 15.46 -24.95
C PRO A 163 5.80 15.26 -26.30
N ALA A 164 4.82 14.34 -26.38
CA ALA A 164 3.88 14.33 -27.50
C ALA A 164 2.80 15.42 -27.37
N ILE A 165 2.49 15.83 -26.13
CA ILE A 165 1.63 16.98 -25.84
C ILE A 165 2.29 18.25 -26.42
N ASN A 166 1.50 19.10 -27.07
CA ASN A 166 1.98 20.38 -27.55
C ASN A 166 2.47 21.25 -26.38
N THR A 167 3.68 21.79 -26.50
CA THR A 167 4.27 22.70 -25.50
C THR A 167 3.32 23.85 -25.14
N SER A 168 2.55 24.39 -26.10
CA SER A 168 1.57 25.45 -25.82
C SER A 168 0.50 25.02 -24.83
N ASP A 169 0.09 23.76 -24.83
CA ASP A 169 -0.96 23.24 -23.97
C ASP A 169 -0.44 23.07 -22.54
N ILE A 170 0.81 22.60 -22.39
CA ILE A 170 1.48 22.52 -21.09
C ILE A 170 1.64 23.92 -20.49
N ILE A 171 2.07 24.89 -21.29
CA ILE A 171 2.17 26.29 -20.86
C ILE A 171 0.81 26.86 -20.50
N HIS A 172 -0.23 26.55 -21.26
CA HIS A 172 -1.59 26.97 -20.92
C HIS A 172 -2.01 26.44 -19.55
N ILE A 173 -1.73 25.17 -19.23
CA ILE A 173 -1.99 24.59 -17.90
C ILE A 173 -1.22 25.38 -16.83
N VAL A 174 0.08 25.68 -17.04
CA VAL A 174 0.88 26.47 -16.08
C VAL A 174 0.32 27.88 -15.88
N GLU A 175 -0.09 28.57 -16.94
CA GLU A 175 -0.66 29.93 -16.85
C GLU A 175 -2.01 29.98 -16.14
N GLN A 176 -2.76 28.89 -16.11
CA GLN A 176 -3.99 28.81 -15.33
C GLN A 176 -3.75 28.89 -13.81
N HIS A 177 -2.51 28.68 -13.35
CA HIS A 177 -2.10 28.84 -11.96
C HIS A 177 -1.52 30.23 -11.65
N ASN A 178 -1.40 31.12 -12.65
CA ASN A 178 -0.73 32.41 -12.52
C ASN A 178 -1.64 33.47 -11.86
N HIS A 179 -1.07 34.26 -10.97
CA HIS A 179 -1.67 35.46 -10.39
C HIS A 179 -1.22 36.71 -11.14
N SER A 180 -2.02 37.78 -11.07
CA SER A 180 -1.69 39.06 -11.71
C SER A 180 -0.39 39.70 -11.21
N ASN A 181 0.06 39.38 -9.99
CA ASN A 181 1.32 39.84 -9.41
C ASN A 181 2.55 39.03 -9.88
N GLY A 182 2.37 38.02 -10.74
CA GLY A 182 3.44 37.16 -11.27
C GLY A 182 3.79 35.95 -10.40
N THR A 183 3.05 35.68 -9.32
CA THR A 183 3.18 34.43 -8.55
C THR A 183 2.29 33.33 -9.12
N TYR A 184 2.49 32.10 -8.65
CA TYR A 184 1.66 30.96 -9.02
C TYR A 184 1.08 30.28 -7.78
N CYS A 185 -0.09 29.65 -7.91
CA CYS A 185 -0.72 28.85 -6.87
C CYS A 185 -0.46 27.35 -7.03
N SER A 186 -0.51 26.61 -5.92
CA SER A 186 -0.28 25.15 -5.94
C SER A 186 -1.44 24.37 -6.54
N VAL A 187 -2.67 24.77 -6.22
CA VAL A 187 -3.89 24.08 -6.61
C VAL A 187 -4.80 25.06 -7.31
N ARG A 188 -5.33 24.64 -8.46
CA ARG A 188 -6.38 25.34 -9.16
C ARG A 188 -7.69 24.57 -9.00
N ASN A 189 -8.61 25.17 -8.28
CA ASN A 189 -9.98 24.69 -8.19
C ASN A 189 -10.80 25.36 -9.30
N LEU A 190 -11.54 24.57 -10.07
CA LEU A 190 -12.37 25.09 -11.17
C LEU A 190 -13.48 26.04 -10.68
N THR A 191 -13.87 25.95 -9.41
CA THR A 191 -14.94 26.76 -8.81
C THR A 191 -14.39 27.97 -8.06
N THR A 192 -13.37 27.78 -7.22
CA THR A 192 -12.84 28.82 -6.31
C THR A 192 -11.59 29.51 -6.84
N GLY A 193 -11.01 29.03 -7.94
CA GLY A 193 -9.79 29.59 -8.52
C GLY A 193 -8.52 29.07 -7.83
N CYS A 194 -7.53 29.94 -7.67
CA CYS A 194 -6.22 29.57 -7.12
C CYS A 194 -6.25 29.44 -5.60
N GLU A 195 -5.71 28.32 -5.09
CA GLU A 195 -5.57 28.02 -3.67
C GLU A 195 -4.09 27.85 -3.28
N ASP A 196 -3.63 28.70 -2.35
CA ASP A 196 -2.24 28.78 -1.87
C ASP A 196 -2.01 27.99 -0.58
N VAL A 197 -2.27 26.68 -0.62
CA VAL A 197 -2.19 25.80 0.57
C VAL A 197 -0.79 25.82 1.21
N ASN A 198 0.27 26.02 0.42
CA ASN A 198 1.67 25.98 0.87
C ASN A 198 2.43 27.31 0.66
N GLY A 199 1.69 28.40 0.43
CA GLY A 199 2.25 29.68 -0.01
C GLY A 199 2.80 29.65 -1.45
N VAL A 200 3.13 30.83 -1.96
CA VAL A 200 3.39 31.05 -3.39
C VAL A 200 4.81 30.74 -3.87
N VAL A 201 5.80 30.59 -2.97
CA VAL A 201 7.22 30.41 -3.36
C VAL A 201 7.43 29.10 -4.13
N THR A 202 6.89 27.99 -3.62
CA THR A 202 7.03 26.67 -4.24
C THR A 202 6.40 26.60 -5.63
N PRO A 203 5.09 26.88 -5.80
CA PRO A 203 4.47 26.88 -7.11
C PRO A 203 5.12 27.87 -8.08
N THR A 204 5.57 29.04 -7.62
CA THR A 204 6.27 30.00 -8.50
C THR A 204 7.60 29.44 -9.02
N TYR A 205 8.41 28.81 -8.15
CA TYR A 205 9.62 28.09 -8.58
C TYR A 205 9.30 27.00 -9.60
N GLN A 206 8.25 26.21 -9.36
CA GLN A 206 7.85 25.12 -10.25
C GLN A 206 7.43 25.63 -11.64
N ALA A 207 6.65 26.72 -11.70
CA ALA A 207 6.27 27.34 -12.96
C ALA A 207 7.51 27.84 -13.74
N ILE A 208 8.48 28.44 -13.05
CA ILE A 208 9.74 28.89 -13.66
C ILE A 208 10.53 27.71 -14.22
N ALA A 209 10.65 26.63 -13.45
CA ALA A 209 11.36 25.41 -13.88
C ALA A 209 10.68 24.76 -15.09
N ILE A 210 9.36 24.59 -15.08
CA ILE A 210 8.61 24.06 -16.23
C ILE A 210 8.88 24.91 -17.48
N LYS A 211 8.78 26.24 -17.35
CA LYS A 211 9.01 27.15 -18.47
C LYS A 211 10.41 27.05 -19.03
N SER A 212 11.42 26.90 -18.16
CA SER A 212 12.81 26.70 -18.55
C SER A 212 13.00 25.42 -19.35
N VAL A 213 12.50 24.29 -18.84
CA VAL A 213 12.58 22.98 -19.52
C VAL A 213 11.93 23.04 -20.90
N LEU A 214 10.82 23.76 -21.02
CA LEU A 214 10.08 23.91 -22.27
C LEU A 214 10.64 24.99 -23.20
N GLY A 215 11.72 25.70 -22.82
CA GLY A 215 12.34 26.75 -23.62
C GLY A 215 11.44 27.98 -23.80
N THR A 216 10.63 28.32 -22.80
CA THR A 216 9.67 29.43 -22.83
C THR A 216 10.05 30.56 -21.88
N ASN A 217 9.66 31.78 -22.26
CA ASN A 217 10.01 32.97 -21.49
C ASN A 217 9.20 33.07 -20.19
N VAL A 218 9.90 33.32 -19.07
CA VAL A 218 9.28 33.75 -17.83
C VAL A 218 8.90 35.24 -17.92
N SER A 219 7.69 35.60 -17.47
CA SER A 219 7.18 36.96 -17.53
C SER A 219 8.02 37.94 -16.70
N HIS A 220 7.99 39.22 -17.06
CA HIS A 220 8.69 40.25 -16.32
C HIS A 220 8.20 40.39 -14.87
N SER A 221 6.89 40.26 -14.63
CA SER A 221 6.31 40.31 -13.28
C SER A 221 6.84 39.20 -12.38
N THR A 222 6.91 37.96 -12.88
CA THR A 222 7.48 36.82 -12.14
C THR A 222 8.96 37.04 -11.82
N LYS A 223 9.77 37.50 -12.79
CA LYS A 223 11.20 37.82 -12.57
C LYS A 223 11.39 38.87 -11.47
N THR A 224 10.63 39.97 -11.55
CA THR A 224 10.66 41.05 -10.58
C THR A 224 10.19 40.57 -9.20
N TRP A 225 9.17 39.71 -9.15
CA TRP A 225 8.68 39.13 -7.91
C TRP A 225 9.74 38.27 -7.21
N VAL A 226 10.37 37.32 -7.92
CA VAL A 226 11.39 36.43 -7.32
C VAL A 226 12.56 37.24 -6.78
N LYS A 227 13.06 38.22 -7.55
CA LYS A 227 14.16 39.11 -7.13
C LYS A 227 13.80 39.91 -5.87
N THR A 228 12.61 40.50 -5.86
CA THR A 228 12.11 41.27 -4.70
C THR A 228 11.93 40.36 -3.48
N LYS A 229 11.34 39.18 -3.69
CA LYS A 229 11.10 38.22 -2.61
C LYS A 229 12.41 37.73 -2.02
N TRP A 230 13.43 37.38 -2.81
CA TRP A 230 14.76 37.01 -2.31
C TRP A 230 15.39 38.12 -1.47
N LYS A 231 15.34 39.37 -1.94
CA LYS A 231 15.87 40.53 -1.20
C LYS A 231 15.22 40.67 0.19
N GLN A 232 13.91 40.48 0.26
CA GLN A 232 13.13 40.65 1.50
C GLN A 232 13.05 39.38 2.37
N TYR A 233 13.40 38.20 1.84
CA TYR A 233 13.21 36.94 2.55
C TYR A 233 14.13 36.85 3.78
N ASN A 234 13.56 36.53 4.94
CA ASN A 234 14.32 36.31 6.17
C ASN A 234 14.42 34.81 6.45
N ILE A 235 15.63 34.32 6.70
CA ILE A 235 15.90 32.94 7.10
C ILE A 235 16.10 32.95 8.61
N SER A 236 15.14 32.41 9.35
CA SER A 236 15.19 32.35 10.82
C SER A 236 14.83 30.97 11.37
N SER A 237 14.59 29.99 10.49
CA SER A 237 14.24 28.62 10.87
C SER A 237 14.60 27.62 9.78
N SER A 238 14.62 26.33 10.13
CA SER A 238 14.71 25.21 9.18
C SER A 238 13.56 25.15 8.16
N GLY A 239 12.40 25.76 8.45
CA GLY A 239 11.32 25.90 7.46
C GLY A 239 11.62 26.95 6.40
N ASP A 240 12.34 28.02 6.78
CA ASP A 240 12.66 29.14 5.91
C ASP A 240 13.77 28.82 4.92
N ILE A 241 14.79 28.06 5.35
CA ILE A 241 15.92 27.67 4.49
C ILE A 241 15.45 26.90 3.25
N ILE A 242 14.39 26.09 3.38
CA ILE A 242 13.77 25.35 2.27
C ILE A 242 13.21 26.30 1.20
N ARG A 243 12.53 27.36 1.64
CA ARG A 243 11.93 28.34 0.72
C ARG A 243 12.99 29.25 0.12
N ALA A 244 14.01 29.60 0.90
CA ALA A 244 15.16 30.35 0.44
C ALA A 244 15.90 29.60 -0.68
N GLN A 245 16.13 28.29 -0.53
CA GLN A 245 16.80 27.48 -1.56
C GLN A 245 16.01 27.51 -2.88
N LYS A 246 14.68 27.44 -2.82
CA LYS A 246 13.81 27.55 -4.01
C LYS A 246 13.89 28.91 -4.69
N LEU A 247 13.95 30.00 -3.91
CA LEU A 247 14.13 31.35 -4.45
C LEU A 247 15.49 31.51 -5.13
N HIS A 248 16.56 30.98 -4.52
CA HIS A 248 17.88 30.97 -5.12
C HIS A 248 17.88 30.22 -6.46
N ARG A 249 17.34 29.00 -6.50
CA ARG A 249 17.26 28.21 -7.74
C ARG A 249 16.40 28.87 -8.80
N ALA A 250 15.29 29.51 -8.41
CA ALA A 250 14.50 30.30 -9.35
C ALA A 250 15.31 31.44 -9.97
N LEU A 251 16.16 32.14 -9.20
CA LEU A 251 17.07 33.15 -9.75
C LEU A 251 18.13 32.54 -10.68
N SER A 252 18.71 31.40 -10.32
CA SER A 252 19.68 30.70 -11.18
C SER A 252 19.06 30.30 -12.54
N ILE A 253 17.85 29.75 -12.54
CA ILE A 253 17.09 29.42 -13.78
C ILE A 253 16.78 30.68 -14.60
N LEU A 254 16.63 31.83 -13.93
CA LEU A 254 16.44 33.14 -14.57
C LEU A 254 17.76 33.79 -15.04
N ASN A 255 18.86 33.02 -15.08
CA ASN A 255 20.20 33.41 -15.51
C ASN A 255 20.88 34.47 -14.62
N TYR A 256 20.55 34.50 -13.32
CA TYR A 256 21.36 35.25 -12.35
C TYR A 256 22.51 34.34 -11.88
N SER A 257 23.74 34.82 -11.98
CA SER A 257 24.92 34.15 -11.40
C SER A 257 24.87 34.21 -9.87
N ASP A 258 25.55 33.29 -9.18
CA ASP A 258 25.60 33.28 -7.71
C ASP A 258 26.15 34.59 -7.13
N GLY A 259 27.10 35.23 -7.83
CA GLY A 259 27.60 36.55 -7.47
C GLY A 259 26.53 37.64 -7.52
N GLU A 260 25.66 37.62 -8.54
CA GLU A 260 24.52 38.54 -8.65
C GLU A 260 23.43 38.23 -7.61
N ILE A 261 23.17 36.96 -7.32
CA ILE A 261 22.21 36.56 -6.28
C ILE A 261 22.68 37.06 -4.91
N ARG A 262 23.97 36.92 -4.60
CA ARG A 262 24.59 37.46 -3.38
C ARG A 262 24.56 38.98 -3.33
N SER A 263 24.73 39.67 -4.46
CA SER A 263 24.67 41.14 -4.51
C SER A 263 23.25 41.67 -4.31
N ILE A 264 22.21 40.90 -4.69
CA ILE A 264 20.82 41.24 -4.37
C ILE A 264 20.57 41.19 -2.85
N SER A 265 21.01 40.11 -2.19
CA SER A 265 21.00 39.97 -0.73
C SER A 265 21.87 38.79 -0.31
N ASN A 266 22.96 39.08 0.41
CA ASN A 266 23.78 38.05 1.03
C ASN A 266 23.06 37.47 2.26
N LYS A 267 22.86 36.16 2.29
CA LYS A 267 22.15 35.44 3.36
C LYS A 267 23.06 34.72 4.35
N SER A 268 24.39 34.85 4.22
CA SER A 268 25.38 34.07 4.99
C SER A 268 25.11 34.07 6.50
N ASN A 269 25.01 35.25 7.13
CA ASN A 269 24.78 35.37 8.57
C ASN A 269 23.45 34.74 9.03
N GLN A 270 22.41 34.77 8.19
CA GLN A 270 21.11 34.18 8.51
C GLN A 270 21.15 32.64 8.44
N ILE A 271 21.93 32.11 7.49
CA ILE A 271 22.15 30.67 7.34
C ILE A 271 23.01 30.16 8.48
N GLU A 272 24.13 30.82 8.80
CA GLU A 272 24.98 30.50 9.96
C GLU A 272 24.17 30.53 11.26
N GLY A 273 23.27 31.50 11.42
CA GLY A 273 22.43 31.66 12.62
C GLY A 273 21.42 30.53 12.87
N ILE A 274 21.17 29.63 11.91
CA ILE A 274 20.31 28.45 12.11
C ILE A 274 21.09 27.13 12.16
N SER A 275 22.43 27.17 12.14
CA SER A 275 23.29 25.97 12.18
C SER A 275 22.97 25.04 13.36
N ASP A 276 22.85 25.61 14.56
CA ASP A 276 22.52 24.87 15.79
C ASP A 276 21.16 24.14 15.68
N GLU A 277 20.16 24.76 15.04
CA GLU A 277 18.86 24.12 14.80
C GLU A 277 19.03 22.92 13.86
N ILE A 278 19.80 23.08 12.79
CA ILE A 278 20.01 22.07 11.74
C ILE A 278 20.63 20.78 12.29
N VAL A 279 21.62 20.90 13.18
CA VAL A 279 22.32 19.75 13.77
C VAL A 279 21.70 19.25 15.07
N GLY A 280 21.17 20.15 15.91
CA GLY A 280 20.77 19.83 17.28
C GLY A 280 19.34 19.30 17.42
N ASP A 281 18.44 19.54 16.45
CA ASP A 281 17.05 19.13 16.55
C ASP A 281 16.72 17.94 15.63
N SER A 282 16.48 16.79 16.27
CA SER A 282 16.00 15.54 15.63
C SER A 282 14.69 15.71 14.83
N LYS A 283 13.93 16.79 15.05
CA LYS A 283 12.69 17.09 14.31
C LYS A 283 12.94 17.83 13.01
N VAL A 284 14.16 18.33 12.78
CA VAL A 284 14.51 19.00 11.53
C VAL A 284 14.48 17.97 10.40
N SER A 285 13.61 18.24 9.42
CA SER A 285 13.48 17.35 8.26
C SER A 285 14.80 17.24 7.49
N LEU A 286 15.06 16.05 6.93
CA LEU A 286 16.18 15.81 6.01
C LEU A 286 16.27 16.87 4.91
N ARG A 287 15.10 17.32 4.45
CA ARG A 287 14.95 18.39 3.48
C ARG A 287 15.57 19.71 3.91
N ALA A 288 15.36 20.14 5.15
CA ALA A 288 15.92 21.39 5.64
C ALA A 288 17.44 21.30 5.76
N ARG A 289 17.97 20.16 6.20
CA ARG A 289 19.41 19.89 6.26
C ARG A 289 20.05 19.95 4.88
N ALA A 290 19.41 19.35 3.88
CA ALA A 290 19.82 19.46 2.48
C ALA A 290 19.84 20.90 1.97
N SER A 291 18.75 21.64 2.22
CA SER A 291 18.65 23.04 1.84
C SER A 291 19.72 23.90 2.50
N TYR A 292 20.09 23.58 3.75
CA TYR A 292 21.19 24.23 4.46
C TYR A 292 22.53 23.96 3.75
N LEU A 293 22.90 22.69 3.49
CA LEU A 293 24.17 22.36 2.85
C LEU A 293 24.33 23.06 1.48
N THR A 294 23.30 22.97 0.63
CA THR A 294 23.33 23.63 -0.69
C THR A 294 23.49 25.15 -0.57
N LEU A 295 22.73 25.80 0.31
CA LEU A 295 22.82 27.26 0.45
C LEU A 295 24.12 27.71 1.13
N SER A 296 24.64 26.92 2.06
CA SER A 296 25.94 27.18 2.69
C SER A 296 27.06 27.17 1.67
N GLU A 297 27.08 26.20 0.76
CA GLU A 297 28.05 26.15 -0.34
C GLU A 297 27.91 27.38 -1.26
N LEU A 298 26.70 27.69 -1.72
CA LEU A 298 26.43 28.84 -2.61
C LEU A 298 26.75 30.20 -1.96
N MET A 299 26.71 30.27 -0.63
CA MET A 299 27.05 31.45 0.16
C MET A 299 28.49 31.44 0.66
N ASN A 300 29.29 30.43 0.28
CA ASN A 300 30.67 30.24 0.70
C ASN A 300 30.85 30.16 2.23
N ILE A 301 29.90 29.54 2.91
CA ILE A 301 29.94 29.22 4.34
C ILE A 301 30.67 27.89 4.49
N GLN A 302 31.82 27.92 5.16
CA GLN A 302 32.71 26.75 5.32
C GLN A 302 32.63 26.20 6.74
N ASP A 303 31.46 25.75 7.16
CA ASP A 303 31.30 25.06 8.45
C ASP A 303 31.46 23.54 8.28
N LYS A 304 32.70 23.08 8.49
CA LYS A 304 33.04 21.65 8.40
C LYS A 304 32.37 20.83 9.50
N THR A 305 32.13 21.41 10.67
CA THR A 305 31.53 20.71 11.81
C THR A 305 30.07 20.40 11.52
N VAL A 306 29.30 21.42 11.13
CA VAL A 306 27.88 21.25 10.77
C VAL A 306 27.72 20.28 9.61
N ARG A 307 28.58 20.39 8.58
CA ARG A 307 28.57 19.44 7.45
C ARG A 307 28.79 18.00 7.93
N TRP A 308 29.80 17.76 8.78
CA TRP A 308 30.09 16.43 9.29
C TRP A 308 28.94 15.86 10.13
N GLU A 309 28.33 16.67 11.00
CA GLU A 309 27.19 16.26 11.84
C GLU A 309 25.97 15.91 10.99
N VAL A 310 25.62 16.76 10.01
CA VAL A 310 24.54 16.46 9.05
C VAL A 310 24.82 15.15 8.29
N CYS A 311 26.04 14.97 7.78
CA CYS A 311 26.43 13.74 7.09
C CYS A 311 26.28 12.49 7.98
N SER A 312 26.81 12.56 9.20
CA SER A 312 26.75 11.47 10.17
C SER A 312 25.30 11.09 10.50
N ASP A 313 24.46 12.08 10.78
CA ASP A 313 23.05 11.85 11.09
C ASP A 313 22.30 11.22 9.91
N ILE A 314 22.51 11.74 8.69
CA ILE A 314 21.85 11.21 7.50
C ILE A 314 22.26 9.75 7.29
N ALA A 315 23.56 9.44 7.37
CA ALA A 315 24.06 8.07 7.24
C ALA A 315 23.43 7.11 8.27
N GLN A 316 23.23 7.57 9.51
CA GLN A 316 22.59 6.79 10.58
C GLN A 316 21.06 6.66 10.42
N SER A 317 20.44 7.50 9.59
CA SER A 317 18.98 7.52 9.35
C SER A 317 18.51 6.57 8.23
N GLN A 318 19.41 5.80 7.60
CA GLN A 318 19.03 4.84 6.57
C GLN A 318 18.09 3.77 7.17
N ASN A 319 16.92 3.62 6.58
CA ASN A 319 15.96 2.62 7.02
C ASN A 319 16.43 1.21 6.63
N ARG A 320 15.86 0.20 7.30
CA ARG A 320 16.15 -1.22 7.02
C ARG A 320 15.80 -1.66 5.60
N ASP A 321 14.91 -0.94 4.94
CA ASP A 321 14.56 -1.20 3.54
C ASP A 321 15.57 -0.61 2.55
N GLY A 322 16.59 0.13 3.03
CA GLY A 322 17.64 0.75 2.24
C GLY A 322 17.35 2.20 1.83
N GLY A 323 16.11 2.67 2.00
CA GLY A 323 15.73 4.04 1.67
C GLY A 323 15.87 5.01 2.86
N PHE A 324 15.44 6.25 2.63
CA PHE A 324 15.44 7.31 3.66
C PHE A 324 14.10 8.02 3.71
N SER A 325 13.75 8.50 4.91
CA SER A 325 12.52 9.23 5.14
C SER A 325 12.76 10.73 5.17
N ILE A 326 11.96 11.49 4.43
CA ILE A 326 12.02 12.94 4.51
C ILE A 326 11.59 13.49 5.88
N THR A 327 10.72 12.77 6.60
CA THR A 327 10.16 13.19 7.89
C THR A 327 10.86 12.56 9.08
N GLY A 328 11.93 11.79 8.87
CA GLY A 328 12.61 11.04 9.94
C GLY A 328 11.80 9.86 10.48
N GLN A 329 10.74 9.44 9.79
CA GLN A 329 9.97 8.25 10.17
C GLN A 329 10.69 6.98 9.67
N ASN A 330 10.34 5.83 10.25
CA ASN A 330 10.81 4.51 9.78
C ASN A 330 10.12 4.07 8.46
N ILE A 331 9.86 5.02 7.57
CA ILE A 331 9.19 4.83 6.28
C ILE A 331 9.96 5.64 5.25
N SER A 332 10.61 4.92 4.34
CA SER A 332 11.36 5.53 3.24
C SER A 332 10.43 6.14 2.20
N ASP A 333 10.89 7.17 1.50
CA ASP A 333 10.17 7.74 0.36
C ASP A 333 11.15 8.17 -0.73
N ALA A 334 10.63 8.41 -1.95
CA ALA A 334 11.48 8.67 -3.11
C ALA A 334 12.32 9.95 -2.95
N TYR A 335 11.76 10.99 -2.34
CA TYR A 335 12.47 12.27 -2.17
C TYR A 335 13.44 12.24 -1.00
N GLY A 336 13.03 11.65 0.14
CA GLY A 336 13.94 11.39 1.25
C GLY A 336 15.15 10.57 0.80
N THR A 337 14.90 9.48 0.06
CA THR A 337 15.96 8.61 -0.47
C THR A 337 16.88 9.34 -1.44
N ARG A 338 16.32 10.09 -2.41
CA ARG A 338 17.14 10.88 -3.33
C ARG A 338 18.05 11.87 -2.59
N ILE A 339 17.48 12.72 -1.74
CA ILE A 339 18.24 13.78 -1.05
C ILE A 339 19.36 13.16 -0.20
N ALA A 340 19.04 12.13 0.57
CA ALA A 340 20.02 11.51 1.44
C ALA A 340 21.21 10.96 0.64
N LEU A 341 20.92 10.26 -0.46
CA LEU A 341 21.95 9.68 -1.31
C LEU A 341 22.76 10.75 -2.06
N GLU A 342 22.12 11.81 -2.53
CA GLU A 342 22.78 12.97 -3.15
C GLU A 342 23.77 13.61 -2.16
N ILE A 343 23.34 13.90 -0.93
CA ILE A 343 24.21 14.45 0.12
C ILE A 343 25.33 13.48 0.45
N LEU A 344 25.00 12.22 0.73
CA LEU A 344 25.99 11.25 1.15
C LEU A 344 27.02 10.94 0.05
N THR A 345 26.66 11.07 -1.23
CA THR A 345 27.56 10.83 -2.37
C THR A 345 28.41 12.05 -2.69
N ASN A 346 27.84 13.25 -2.63
CA ASN A 346 28.50 14.48 -3.08
C ASN A 346 29.21 15.23 -1.95
N GLU A 347 28.65 15.20 -0.74
CA GLU A 347 29.09 16.06 0.38
C GLU A 347 29.83 15.29 1.48
N CYS A 348 29.70 13.96 1.52
CA CYS A 348 30.14 13.15 2.65
C CYS A 348 31.17 12.09 2.25
N GLU A 349 32.20 11.89 3.08
CA GLU A 349 33.15 10.77 2.94
C GLU A 349 32.60 9.43 3.51
N HIS A 350 31.30 9.37 3.83
CA HIS A 350 30.71 8.23 4.52
C HIS A 350 30.27 7.13 3.55
N SER A 351 30.53 5.87 3.91
CA SER A 351 30.08 4.72 3.13
C SER A 351 28.57 4.53 3.27
N ILE A 352 27.84 4.71 2.17
CA ILE A 352 26.43 4.33 2.04
C ILE A 352 26.36 2.81 1.85
N ASN A 353 25.33 2.15 2.39
CA ASN A 353 24.95 0.83 1.89
C ASN A 353 24.28 0.97 0.50
N SER A 354 25.09 1.21 -0.52
CA SER A 354 24.64 1.46 -1.90
C SER A 354 23.85 0.27 -2.45
N THR A 355 24.20 -0.96 -2.07
CA THR A 355 23.47 -2.17 -2.48
C THR A 355 22.03 -2.18 -1.95
N GLN A 356 21.82 -1.81 -0.68
CA GLN A 356 20.46 -1.73 -0.12
C GLN A 356 19.67 -0.57 -0.73
N ALA A 357 20.30 0.60 -0.93
CA ALA A 357 19.67 1.73 -1.59
C ALA A 357 19.26 1.40 -3.04
N GLN A 358 20.14 0.74 -3.79
CA GLN A 358 19.85 0.26 -5.15
C GLN A 358 18.70 -0.74 -5.13
N THR A 359 18.74 -1.75 -4.25
CA THR A 359 17.66 -2.73 -4.10
C THR A 359 16.33 -2.05 -3.79
N PHE A 360 16.35 -1.04 -2.92
CA PHE A 360 15.17 -0.23 -2.61
C PHE A 360 14.62 0.45 -3.86
N ILE A 361 15.46 1.13 -4.64
CA ILE A 361 15.05 1.85 -5.86
C ILE A 361 14.50 0.87 -6.91
N GLU A 362 15.20 -0.24 -7.16
CA GLU A 362 14.79 -1.28 -8.12
C GLU A 362 13.41 -1.87 -7.79
N GLN A 363 13.09 -2.04 -6.51
CA GLN A 363 11.77 -2.53 -6.07
C GLN A 363 10.62 -1.55 -6.35
N HIS A 364 10.93 -0.28 -6.61
CA HIS A 364 9.96 0.73 -7.01
C HIS A 364 9.85 0.87 -8.53
N GLU A 365 10.81 0.33 -9.28
CA GLU A 365 10.79 0.41 -10.72
C GLU A 365 9.71 -0.52 -11.29
N ILE A 366 8.86 0.02 -12.16
CA ILE A 366 7.74 -0.72 -12.71
C ILE A 366 8.16 -1.29 -14.07
N PRO A 367 7.90 -2.59 -14.37
CA PRO A 367 8.24 -3.18 -15.67
C PRO A 367 7.62 -2.45 -16.86
N GLN A 368 6.46 -1.81 -16.69
CA GLN A 368 5.81 -0.98 -17.72
C GLN A 368 6.42 0.43 -17.87
N GLY A 369 7.51 0.73 -17.17
CA GLY A 369 8.15 2.04 -17.08
C GLY A 369 7.63 2.88 -15.92
N GLY A 370 8.43 3.85 -15.48
CA GLY A 370 8.17 4.70 -14.32
C GLY A 370 8.50 4.03 -13.00
N PHE A 371 8.21 4.74 -11.91
CA PHE A 371 8.35 4.24 -10.55
C PHE A 371 7.01 4.33 -9.80
N ALA A 372 6.76 3.37 -8.91
CA ALA A 372 5.60 3.36 -8.04
C ALA A 372 5.79 4.29 -6.84
N LEU A 373 4.74 4.97 -6.42
CA LEU A 373 4.74 5.73 -5.17
C LEU A 373 4.87 4.78 -3.97
N HIS A 374 5.79 5.07 -3.05
CA HIS A 374 5.95 4.26 -1.83
C HIS A 374 4.91 4.61 -0.72
N TYR A 375 4.20 5.74 -0.83
CA TYR A 375 3.53 6.36 0.32
C TYR A 375 2.69 5.38 1.15
N ARG A 376 3.13 5.23 2.41
CA ARG A 376 2.46 4.54 3.52
C ARG A 376 2.11 3.08 3.22
N ARG A 377 3.12 2.27 2.90
CA ARG A 377 3.12 0.82 3.11
C ARG A 377 3.03 0.48 4.61
N LYS A 378 1.94 0.89 5.28
CA LYS A 378 1.72 0.58 6.69
C LYS A 378 1.57 -0.93 6.80
N THR A 379 2.53 -1.54 7.47
CA THR A 379 2.45 -2.95 7.82
C THR A 379 1.18 -3.21 8.61
N SER A 380 0.55 -4.35 8.35
CA SER A 380 -0.68 -4.75 9.04
C SER A 380 -0.58 -6.19 9.47
N ILE A 381 -0.93 -6.49 10.72
CA ILE A 381 -1.06 -7.87 11.23
C ILE A 381 -1.96 -8.70 10.31
N ARG A 382 -3.04 -8.10 9.79
CA ARG A 382 -3.97 -8.78 8.86
C ARG A 382 -3.28 -9.16 7.54
N ARG A 383 -2.55 -8.22 6.94
CA ARG A 383 -1.88 -8.45 5.65
C ARG A 383 -0.68 -9.38 5.81
N THR A 384 0.11 -9.22 6.87
CA THR A 384 1.19 -10.15 7.25
C THR A 384 0.64 -11.56 7.41
N PHE A 385 -0.48 -11.74 8.10
CA PHE A 385 -1.11 -13.05 8.25
C PHE A 385 -1.45 -13.67 6.89
N TYR A 386 -2.17 -12.96 6.02
CA TYR A 386 -2.57 -13.52 4.72
C TYR A 386 -1.38 -13.77 3.78
N ALA A 387 -0.43 -12.85 3.71
CA ALA A 387 0.81 -13.01 2.95
C ALA A 387 1.58 -14.26 3.41
N SER A 388 1.74 -14.40 4.73
CA SER A 388 2.46 -15.52 5.32
C SER A 388 1.78 -16.85 5.06
N GLN A 389 0.44 -16.90 5.07
CA GLN A 389 -0.34 -18.10 4.73
C GLN A 389 -0.22 -18.47 3.25
N ILE A 390 -0.15 -17.50 2.34
CA ILE A 390 0.06 -17.80 0.92
C ILE A 390 1.49 -18.31 0.72
N LEU A 391 2.49 -17.64 1.29
CA LEU A 391 3.89 -18.01 1.13
C LEU A 391 4.21 -19.35 1.80
N SER A 392 3.68 -19.64 2.99
CA SER A 392 3.90 -20.93 3.66
C SER A 392 3.47 -22.11 2.79
N ASP A 393 2.38 -21.93 2.06
CA ASP A 393 1.74 -23.01 1.30
C ASP A 393 2.31 -23.15 -0.12
N ASN A 394 2.96 -22.12 -0.65
CA ASN A 394 3.36 -22.06 -2.06
C ASN A 394 4.86 -21.86 -2.27
N ALA A 395 5.53 -21.14 -1.36
CA ALA A 395 6.93 -20.78 -1.47
C ALA A 395 7.53 -20.50 -0.06
N PRO A 396 7.63 -21.52 0.81
CA PRO A 396 8.04 -21.33 2.20
C PRO A 396 9.44 -20.72 2.34
N ALA A 397 10.33 -20.95 1.37
CA ALA A 397 11.66 -20.34 1.31
C ALA A 397 11.63 -18.80 1.15
N HIS A 398 10.51 -18.23 0.71
CA HIS A 398 10.32 -16.77 0.56
C HIS A 398 9.60 -16.12 1.74
N LEU A 399 9.24 -16.88 2.78
CA LEU A 399 8.65 -16.34 3.99
C LEU A 399 9.72 -15.61 4.82
N ASP A 400 9.62 -14.29 4.95
CA ASP A 400 10.54 -13.52 5.79
C ASP A 400 10.18 -13.65 7.28
N GLN A 401 10.80 -14.65 7.91
CA GLN A 401 10.65 -14.86 9.35
C GLN A 401 11.20 -13.71 10.17
N THR A 402 12.21 -12.97 9.71
CA THR A 402 12.81 -11.86 10.44
C THR A 402 11.82 -10.71 10.56
N ALA A 403 11.22 -10.28 9.46
CA ALA A 403 10.19 -9.24 9.48
C ALA A 403 8.98 -9.61 10.35
N ILE A 404 8.53 -10.86 10.27
CA ILE A 404 7.42 -11.36 11.10
C ILE A 404 7.80 -11.35 12.59
N LYS A 405 9.02 -11.79 12.95
CA LYS A 405 9.52 -11.73 14.33
C LYS A 405 9.55 -10.32 14.89
N GLN A 406 9.96 -9.34 14.07
CA GLN A 406 9.94 -7.94 14.46
C GLN A 406 8.52 -7.41 14.68
N LEU A 407 7.57 -7.80 13.82
CA LEU A 407 6.14 -7.49 14.02
C LEU A 407 5.63 -8.04 15.34
N LEU A 408 5.92 -9.31 15.63
CA LEU A 408 5.46 -10.00 16.84
C LEU A 408 6.02 -9.33 18.09
N LYS A 409 7.30 -8.94 18.07
CA LYS A 409 7.94 -8.19 19.16
C LYS A 409 7.20 -6.87 19.41
N GLN A 410 6.90 -6.10 18.37
CA GLN A 410 6.17 -4.82 18.48
C GLN A 410 4.71 -5.00 18.90
N ALA A 411 4.06 -6.07 18.44
CA ALA A 411 2.64 -6.36 18.72
C ALA A 411 2.41 -7.08 20.04
N SER A 412 3.46 -7.38 20.82
CA SER A 412 3.37 -8.15 22.06
C SER A 412 2.47 -7.49 23.11
N THR A 413 2.42 -6.15 23.16
CA THR A 413 1.53 -5.40 24.06
C THR A 413 0.05 -5.61 23.73
N LEU A 414 -0.30 -5.84 22.45
CA LEU A 414 -1.69 -6.05 22.04
C LEU A 414 -2.29 -7.33 22.64
N VAL A 415 -1.49 -8.37 22.87
CA VAL A 415 -1.99 -9.62 23.47
C VAL A 415 -2.33 -9.46 24.94
N ARG A 416 -1.73 -8.47 25.62
CA ARG A 416 -2.03 -8.14 27.03
C ARG A 416 -3.26 -7.27 27.18
N ASP A 417 -3.67 -6.57 26.13
CA ASP A 417 -4.85 -5.72 26.15
C ASP A 417 -6.12 -6.55 25.92
N PRO A 418 -7.03 -6.65 26.91
CA PRO A 418 -8.27 -7.42 26.79
C PRO A 418 -9.25 -6.85 25.76
N GLN A 419 -9.07 -5.58 25.33
CA GLN A 419 -9.86 -4.94 24.28
C GLN A 419 -9.36 -5.25 22.87
N THR A 420 -8.15 -5.81 22.73
CA THR A 420 -7.65 -6.25 21.43
C THR A 420 -8.60 -7.27 20.82
N PRO A 421 -9.01 -7.14 19.54
CA PRO A 421 -9.89 -8.10 18.90
C PRO A 421 -9.32 -9.52 18.87
N VAL A 422 -10.15 -10.53 19.16
CA VAL A 422 -9.75 -11.96 19.18
C VAL A 422 -9.13 -12.39 17.86
N VAL A 423 -9.66 -11.91 16.74
CA VAL A 423 -9.12 -12.17 15.39
C VAL A 423 -7.67 -11.70 15.27
N THR A 424 -7.33 -10.55 15.85
CA THR A 424 -5.96 -10.02 15.83
C THR A 424 -5.01 -10.89 16.64
N VAL A 425 -5.40 -11.29 17.86
CA VAL A 425 -4.57 -12.18 18.71
C VAL A 425 -4.41 -13.56 18.07
N SER A 426 -5.48 -14.11 17.48
CA SER A 426 -5.45 -15.39 16.75
C SER A 426 -4.46 -15.37 15.57
N ARG A 427 -4.41 -14.26 14.84
CA ARG A 427 -3.42 -14.05 13.76
C ARG A 427 -2.00 -13.98 14.30
N LEU A 428 -1.76 -13.24 15.39
CA LEU A 428 -0.44 -13.16 16.03
C LEU A 428 0.04 -14.53 16.52
N ALA A 429 -0.82 -15.32 17.18
CA ALA A 429 -0.49 -16.67 17.62
C ALA A 429 -0.14 -17.59 16.43
N THR A 430 -0.87 -17.45 15.32
CA THR A 430 -0.57 -18.24 14.11
C THR A 430 0.78 -17.84 13.50
N LEU A 431 1.08 -16.54 13.43
CA LEU A 431 2.37 -16.03 12.93
C LEU A 431 3.55 -16.44 13.83
N ASP A 432 3.38 -16.38 15.15
CA ASP A 432 4.41 -16.79 16.12
C ASP A 432 4.74 -18.29 15.99
N ARG A 433 3.70 -19.13 15.82
CA ARG A 433 3.87 -20.56 15.57
C ARG A 433 4.50 -20.85 14.21
N LEU A 434 4.05 -20.16 13.16
CA LEU A 434 4.57 -20.34 11.79
C LEU A 434 6.07 -20.04 11.71
N THR A 435 6.55 -19.08 12.49
CA THR A 435 7.97 -18.67 12.52
C THR A 435 8.78 -19.31 13.65
N ASN A 436 8.16 -20.21 14.41
CA ASN A 436 8.73 -20.85 15.61
C ASN A 436 9.47 -19.86 16.51
N SER A 437 8.89 -18.67 16.72
CA SER A 437 9.67 -17.53 17.21
C SER A 437 9.60 -17.30 18.71
N SER A 438 8.48 -17.70 19.33
CA SER A 438 8.19 -17.44 20.74
C SER A 438 8.44 -15.99 21.16
N GLN A 439 8.23 -15.02 20.25
CA GLN A 439 8.42 -13.59 20.53
C GLN A 439 7.35 -13.08 21.49
N ILE A 440 6.18 -13.72 21.51
CA ILE A 440 5.13 -13.49 22.49
C ILE A 440 5.09 -14.73 23.41
N PRO A 441 5.32 -14.56 24.72
CA PRO A 441 5.31 -15.68 25.67
C PRO A 441 4.00 -16.48 25.59
N PRO A 442 4.04 -17.82 25.50
CA PRO A 442 2.84 -18.65 25.44
C PRO A 442 1.84 -18.40 26.58
N ALA A 443 2.34 -18.03 27.77
CA ALA A 443 1.50 -17.66 28.91
C ALA A 443 0.58 -16.45 28.62
N GLN A 444 1.01 -15.49 27.80
CA GLN A 444 0.18 -14.34 27.43
C GLN A 444 -0.98 -14.77 26.52
N PHE A 445 -0.72 -15.61 25.52
CA PHE A 445 -1.78 -16.18 24.69
C PHE A 445 -2.77 -17.02 25.51
N ARG A 446 -2.26 -17.81 26.47
CA ARG A 446 -3.12 -18.61 27.35
C ARG A 446 -4.01 -17.74 28.23
N SER A 447 -3.44 -16.73 28.89
CA SER A 447 -4.18 -15.80 29.75
C SER A 447 -5.26 -15.04 28.98
N TYR A 448 -4.92 -14.51 27.80
CA TYR A 448 -5.89 -13.85 26.93
C TYR A 448 -7.02 -14.82 26.53
N THR A 449 -6.66 -16.03 26.08
CA THR A 449 -7.63 -17.03 25.62
C THR A 449 -8.59 -17.46 26.74
N HIS A 450 -8.06 -17.72 27.93
CA HIS A 450 -8.86 -18.12 29.10
C HIS A 450 -9.87 -17.01 29.48
N SER A 451 -9.38 -15.78 29.66
CA SER A 451 -10.24 -14.64 29.97
C SER A 451 -11.34 -14.42 28.92
N ARG A 452 -11.01 -14.57 27.63
CA ARG A 452 -11.98 -14.42 26.54
C ARG A 452 -13.00 -15.55 26.51
N LEU A 453 -12.62 -16.80 26.80
CA LEU A 453 -13.53 -17.94 26.91
C LEU A 453 -14.54 -17.74 28.06
N GLU A 454 -14.08 -17.27 29.22
CA GLU A 454 -14.95 -16.97 30.36
C GLU A 454 -15.92 -15.83 30.08
N SER A 455 -15.51 -14.86 29.24
CA SER A 455 -16.33 -13.72 28.83
C SER A 455 -17.30 -14.01 27.69
N LEU A 456 -17.32 -15.23 27.14
CA LEU A 456 -18.22 -15.55 26.03
C LEU A 456 -19.67 -15.27 26.43
N PRO A 457 -20.46 -14.62 25.55
CA PRO A 457 -21.82 -14.29 25.89
C PRO A 457 -22.59 -15.58 26.19
N ARG A 458 -23.17 -15.65 27.39
CA ARG A 458 -24.14 -16.69 27.78
C ARG A 458 -25.55 -16.38 27.25
N SER A 459 -25.70 -15.32 26.46
CA SER A 459 -26.97 -14.85 25.93
C SER A 459 -27.24 -15.45 24.56
N ASN A 460 -28.52 -15.65 24.25
CA ASN A 460 -29.00 -16.12 22.94
C ASN A 460 -28.97 -15.03 21.85
N ARG A 461 -28.04 -14.07 21.93
CA ARG A 461 -27.98 -12.91 21.02
C ARG A 461 -26.58 -12.76 20.46
N TYR A 462 -26.15 -13.70 19.62
CA TYR A 462 -24.89 -13.58 18.90
C TYR A 462 -25.03 -12.65 17.70
N SER A 463 -24.17 -11.66 17.64
CA SER A 463 -23.92 -10.87 16.45
C SER A 463 -23.04 -11.64 15.46
N ARG A 464 -22.95 -11.16 14.22
CA ARG A 464 -21.98 -11.67 13.24
C ARG A 464 -20.54 -11.69 13.77
N THR A 465 -20.15 -10.68 14.54
CA THR A 465 -18.80 -10.57 15.12
C THR A 465 -18.55 -11.66 16.16
N ASP A 466 -19.58 -12.11 16.88
CA ASP A 466 -19.45 -13.16 17.89
C ASP A 466 -19.11 -14.51 17.26
N PHE A 467 -19.76 -14.90 16.15
CA PHE A 467 -19.40 -16.12 15.41
C PHE A 467 -17.96 -16.09 14.89
N VAL A 468 -17.52 -14.95 14.36
CA VAL A 468 -16.13 -14.75 13.92
C VAL A 468 -15.18 -14.91 15.11
N ASN A 469 -15.47 -14.23 16.23
CA ASN A 469 -14.64 -14.27 17.43
C ASN A 469 -14.56 -15.68 18.03
N ILE A 470 -15.68 -16.39 18.15
CA ILE A 470 -15.70 -17.77 18.68
C ILE A 470 -14.86 -18.69 17.80
N SER A 471 -14.98 -18.60 16.48
CA SER A 471 -14.15 -19.39 15.56
C SER A 471 -12.66 -19.13 15.74
N HIS A 472 -12.26 -17.88 15.94
CA HIS A 472 -10.86 -17.52 16.19
C HIS A 472 -10.40 -17.87 17.62
N LEU A 473 -11.31 -17.84 18.59
CA LEU A 473 -11.04 -18.20 19.98
C LEU A 473 -10.83 -19.69 20.14
N LEU A 474 -11.64 -20.53 19.47
CA LEU A 474 -11.42 -21.98 19.44
C LEU A 474 -10.07 -22.31 18.80
N LYS A 475 -9.70 -21.61 17.72
CA LYS A 475 -8.36 -21.77 17.14
C LYS A 475 -7.25 -21.40 18.13
N LEU A 476 -7.43 -20.34 18.91
CA LEU A 476 -6.48 -19.97 19.97
C LEU A 476 -6.42 -21.03 21.06
N ALA A 477 -7.56 -21.56 21.50
CA ALA A 477 -7.64 -22.60 22.52
C ALA A 477 -6.88 -23.86 22.09
N GLU A 478 -7.08 -24.33 20.85
CA GLU A 478 -6.30 -25.43 20.26
C GLU A 478 -4.79 -25.14 20.21
N LEU A 479 -4.41 -23.95 19.72
CA LEU A 479 -3.00 -23.58 19.60
C LEU A 479 -2.29 -23.55 20.96
N ASN A 480 -3.05 -23.36 22.05
CA ASN A 480 -2.56 -23.20 23.41
C ASN A 480 -2.90 -24.37 24.34
N ASN A 481 -3.49 -25.44 23.82
CA ASN A 481 -3.99 -26.60 24.59
C ASN A 481 -4.84 -26.17 25.79
N ILE A 482 -5.86 -25.35 25.54
CA ILE A 482 -6.82 -24.90 26.55
C ILE A 482 -8.14 -25.63 26.33
N ASP A 483 -8.63 -26.26 27.39
CA ASP A 483 -9.93 -26.91 27.40
C ASP A 483 -11.07 -25.89 27.47
N TYR A 484 -12.20 -26.25 26.89
CA TYR A 484 -13.43 -25.46 26.90
C TYR A 484 -14.63 -26.41 26.94
N ASN A 485 -15.79 -25.91 27.39
CA ASN A 485 -17.01 -26.70 27.44
C ASN A 485 -17.57 -26.93 26.02
N ARG A 486 -17.14 -28.04 25.40
CA ARG A 486 -17.50 -28.44 24.04
C ARG A 486 -19.02 -28.55 23.86
N GLU A 487 -19.72 -29.29 24.72
CA GLU A 487 -21.16 -29.53 24.57
C GLU A 487 -21.96 -28.23 24.66
N HIS A 488 -21.61 -27.36 25.61
CA HIS A 488 -22.25 -26.06 25.72
C HIS A 488 -22.07 -25.22 24.45
N LEU A 489 -20.87 -25.17 23.88
CA LEU A 489 -20.63 -24.44 22.63
C LEU A 489 -21.37 -25.05 21.44
N ILE A 490 -21.47 -26.38 21.35
CA ILE A 490 -22.27 -27.06 20.32
C ILE A 490 -23.73 -26.64 20.43
N GLU A 491 -24.31 -26.72 21.62
CA GLU A 491 -25.70 -26.33 21.88
C GLU A 491 -25.94 -24.85 21.54
N GLN A 492 -25.05 -23.97 21.99
CA GLN A 492 -25.14 -22.52 21.75
C GLN A 492 -25.04 -22.17 20.26
N ILE A 493 -24.11 -22.77 19.51
CA ILE A 493 -24.00 -22.47 18.08
C ILE A 493 -25.20 -23.02 17.32
N LYS A 494 -25.66 -24.24 17.65
CA LYS A 494 -26.82 -24.87 17.01
C LYS A 494 -28.14 -24.14 17.29
N SER A 495 -28.30 -23.54 18.46
CA SER A 495 -29.50 -22.76 18.80
C SER A 495 -29.68 -21.49 17.95
N HIS A 496 -28.62 -21.05 17.27
CA HIS A 496 -28.65 -19.91 16.33
C HIS A 496 -28.83 -20.32 14.86
N GLN A 497 -29.16 -21.59 14.59
CA GLN A 497 -29.54 -22.01 13.23
C GLN A 497 -31.00 -21.61 12.96
N ASN A 498 -31.23 -20.84 11.90
CA ASN A 498 -32.54 -20.34 11.52
C ASN A 498 -33.35 -21.34 10.69
N SER A 499 -34.62 -21.02 10.46
CA SER A 499 -35.55 -21.87 9.70
C SER A 499 -35.19 -22.03 8.21
N ASP A 500 -34.40 -21.12 7.65
CA ASP A 500 -33.86 -21.20 6.29
C ASP A 500 -32.59 -22.08 6.20
N GLY A 501 -32.09 -22.57 7.34
CA GLY A 501 -30.90 -23.38 7.46
C GLY A 501 -29.61 -22.59 7.72
N GLY A 502 -29.57 -21.29 7.43
CA GLY A 502 -28.41 -20.45 7.72
C GLY A 502 -28.27 -20.13 9.22
N PHE A 503 -27.21 -19.41 9.58
CA PHE A 503 -26.97 -18.93 10.94
C PHE A 503 -26.89 -17.41 10.97
N GLY A 504 -27.36 -16.80 12.05
CA GLY A 504 -27.25 -15.37 12.30
C GLY A 504 -28.21 -14.88 13.39
N PRO A 505 -28.14 -13.60 13.78
CA PRO A 505 -28.98 -13.05 14.84
C PRO A 505 -30.47 -13.03 14.45
N GLN A 506 -31.35 -13.30 15.42
CA GLN A 506 -32.78 -12.97 15.36
C GLN A 506 -33.47 -13.40 14.05
N ASN A 507 -33.35 -14.67 13.66
CA ASN A 507 -33.94 -15.21 12.42
C ASN A 507 -33.40 -14.59 11.12
N THR A 508 -32.29 -13.85 11.16
CA THR A 508 -31.63 -13.28 9.98
C THR A 508 -30.31 -13.97 9.74
N SER A 509 -30.32 -14.99 8.86
CA SER A 509 -29.10 -15.70 8.46
C SER A 509 -28.17 -14.81 7.67
N ASP A 510 -26.85 -14.93 7.85
CA ASP A 510 -25.89 -14.29 6.96
C ASP A 510 -24.73 -15.22 6.61
N LEU A 511 -24.09 -14.95 5.46
CA LEU A 511 -23.10 -15.86 4.90
C LEU A 511 -21.88 -16.04 5.82
N VAL A 512 -21.47 -14.98 6.52
CA VAL A 512 -20.27 -15.03 7.36
C VAL A 512 -20.57 -15.76 8.67
N SER A 513 -21.71 -15.46 9.31
CA SER A 513 -22.16 -16.22 10.48
C SER A 513 -22.37 -17.70 10.13
N THR A 514 -23.01 -18.00 8.99
CA THR A 514 -23.22 -19.38 8.50
C THR A 514 -21.89 -20.12 8.31
N TYR A 515 -20.93 -19.51 7.61
CA TYR A 515 -19.62 -20.10 7.42
C TYR A 515 -18.89 -20.36 8.76
N HIS A 516 -18.86 -19.36 9.65
CA HIS A 516 -18.17 -19.51 10.92
C HIS A 516 -18.85 -20.53 11.84
N SER A 517 -20.18 -20.60 11.87
CA SER A 517 -20.93 -21.62 12.61
C SER A 517 -20.61 -23.03 12.10
N VAL A 518 -20.66 -23.26 10.78
CA VAL A 518 -20.29 -24.55 10.19
C VAL A 518 -18.84 -24.91 10.50
N LYS A 519 -17.92 -23.95 10.41
CA LYS A 519 -16.52 -24.14 10.76
C LYS A 519 -16.35 -24.49 12.24
N ILE A 520 -17.05 -23.81 13.15
CA ILE A 520 -17.04 -24.10 14.59
C ILE A 520 -17.55 -25.53 14.82
N LEU A 521 -18.72 -25.88 14.30
CA LEU A 521 -19.30 -27.21 14.50
C LEU A 521 -18.40 -28.32 13.95
N ASN A 522 -17.81 -28.13 12.75
CA ASN A 522 -16.86 -29.06 12.18
C ASN A 522 -15.60 -29.22 13.05
N GLN A 523 -15.03 -28.12 13.55
CA GLN A 523 -13.88 -28.14 14.45
C GLN A 523 -14.22 -28.84 15.78
N LEU A 524 -15.46 -28.69 16.25
CA LEU A 524 -15.97 -29.40 17.41
C LEU A 524 -16.31 -30.87 17.07
N GLY A 525 -16.24 -31.34 15.83
CA GLY A 525 -16.54 -32.72 15.46
C GLY A 525 -18.04 -33.03 15.38
N THR A 526 -18.87 -32.06 14.98
CA THR A 526 -20.30 -32.23 14.74
C THR A 526 -20.77 -31.46 13.50
N VAL A 527 -22.04 -31.57 13.15
CA VAL A 527 -22.68 -30.92 12.00
C VAL A 527 -23.87 -30.06 12.43
N PRO A 528 -24.33 -29.10 11.60
CA PRO A 528 -25.56 -28.34 11.84
C PRO A 528 -26.79 -29.24 12.04
N ASN A 529 -27.81 -28.77 12.78
CA ASN A 529 -29.06 -29.53 12.96
C ASN A 529 -29.78 -29.79 11.64
N ARG A 530 -29.69 -28.83 10.71
CA ARG A 530 -30.33 -28.89 9.38
C ARG A 530 -29.28 -28.75 8.29
N GLU A 531 -28.35 -29.70 8.23
CA GLU A 531 -27.21 -29.69 7.31
C GLU A 531 -27.63 -29.47 5.83
N ASP A 532 -28.62 -30.20 5.33
CA ASP A 532 -29.08 -30.05 3.95
C ASP A 532 -29.74 -28.70 3.68
N ALA A 533 -30.35 -28.08 4.70
CA ALA A 533 -30.86 -26.73 4.59
C ALA A 533 -29.71 -25.72 4.45
N VAL A 534 -28.60 -25.90 5.17
CA VAL A 534 -27.38 -25.07 4.99
C VAL A 534 -26.86 -25.21 3.56
N ARG A 535 -26.72 -26.44 3.06
CA ARG A 535 -26.23 -26.70 1.69
C ARG A 535 -27.10 -25.99 0.64
N ARG A 536 -28.42 -26.10 0.78
CA ARG A 536 -29.40 -25.41 -0.10
C ARG A 536 -29.27 -23.91 -0.01
N TRP A 537 -29.25 -23.36 1.22
CA TRP A 537 -29.12 -21.94 1.49
C TRP A 537 -27.86 -21.32 0.87
N ILE A 538 -26.73 -22.03 0.95
CA ILE A 538 -25.47 -21.60 0.31
C ILE A 538 -25.58 -21.66 -1.22
N ARG A 539 -26.16 -22.73 -1.77
CA ARG A 539 -26.29 -22.91 -3.23
C ARG A 539 -27.22 -21.89 -3.89
N GLU A 540 -28.23 -21.42 -3.20
CA GLU A 540 -29.12 -20.34 -3.67
C GLU A 540 -28.37 -19.01 -3.88
N ALA A 541 -27.26 -18.75 -3.19
CA ALA A 541 -26.44 -17.56 -3.38
C ALA A 541 -25.51 -17.63 -4.61
N ARG A 542 -25.50 -18.76 -5.32
CA ARG A 542 -24.67 -18.99 -6.51
C ARG A 542 -25.14 -18.15 -7.69
N VAL A 543 -24.19 -17.62 -8.45
CA VAL A 543 -24.45 -16.96 -9.72
C VAL A 543 -24.05 -17.88 -10.86
N THR A 544 -24.94 -18.05 -11.85
CA THR A 544 -24.67 -18.87 -13.04
C THR A 544 -23.37 -18.44 -13.72
N ASN A 545 -22.48 -19.39 -14.00
CA ASN A 545 -21.15 -19.18 -14.60
C ASN A 545 -20.20 -18.24 -13.82
N SER A 546 -20.46 -17.98 -12.54
CA SER A 546 -19.69 -17.08 -11.70
C SER A 546 -19.54 -17.67 -10.29
N GLY A 547 -19.14 -16.85 -9.32
CA GLY A 547 -18.98 -17.20 -7.91
C GLY A 547 -20.29 -17.14 -7.11
N PHE A 548 -20.15 -16.85 -5.82
CA PHE A 548 -21.26 -16.67 -4.89
C PHE A 548 -21.39 -15.21 -4.45
N ARG A 549 -22.62 -14.77 -4.25
CA ARG A 549 -22.98 -13.47 -3.68
C ARG A 549 -22.91 -13.51 -2.16
N GLY A 550 -22.61 -12.38 -1.52
CA GLY A 550 -22.96 -12.21 -0.11
C GLY A 550 -24.47 -12.29 0.07
N ARG A 551 -24.93 -12.97 1.14
CA ARG A 551 -26.34 -13.16 1.48
C ARG A 551 -26.61 -12.75 2.93
N ILE A 552 -27.71 -12.01 3.15
CA ILE A 552 -28.25 -11.64 4.47
C ILE A 552 -29.78 -11.82 4.41
N GLY A 553 -30.30 -12.85 5.09
CA GLY A 553 -31.66 -13.34 4.94
C GLY A 553 -31.94 -13.68 3.47
N ASP A 554 -33.02 -13.13 2.94
CA ASP A 554 -33.40 -13.27 1.53
C ASP A 554 -32.76 -12.21 0.62
N ARG A 555 -31.93 -11.32 1.17
CA ARG A 555 -31.23 -10.28 0.40
C ARG A 555 -29.91 -10.80 -0.11
N PHE A 556 -29.67 -10.61 -1.40
CA PHE A 556 -28.44 -10.95 -2.08
C PHE A 556 -27.70 -9.68 -2.51
N GLN A 557 -26.37 -9.71 -2.45
CA GLN A 557 -25.56 -8.76 -3.20
C GLN A 557 -25.83 -8.92 -4.70
N ARG A 558 -25.70 -7.82 -5.47
CA ARG A 558 -26.00 -7.83 -6.91
C ARG A 558 -25.07 -8.75 -7.70
N VAL A 559 -23.79 -8.82 -7.31
CA VAL A 559 -22.74 -9.55 -8.01
C VAL A 559 -22.02 -10.52 -7.09
N ALA A 560 -21.45 -11.57 -7.67
CA ALA A 560 -20.57 -12.48 -6.93
C ALA A 560 -19.31 -11.74 -6.47
N SER A 561 -18.74 -12.16 -5.35
CA SER A 561 -17.51 -11.58 -4.79
C SER A 561 -16.54 -12.66 -4.34
N LEU A 562 -15.24 -12.36 -4.27
CA LEU A 562 -14.22 -13.30 -3.79
C LEU A 562 -14.48 -13.75 -2.34
N PRO A 563 -14.80 -12.87 -1.36
CA PRO A 563 -15.12 -13.32 -0.01
C PRO A 563 -16.39 -14.19 0.03
N GLY A 564 -17.44 -13.80 -0.71
CA GLY A 564 -18.67 -14.58 -0.79
C GLY A 564 -18.42 -15.98 -1.34
N THR A 565 -17.66 -16.06 -2.43
CA THR A 565 -17.26 -17.32 -3.07
C THR A 565 -16.40 -18.18 -2.16
N TYR A 566 -15.41 -17.60 -1.48
CA TYR A 566 -14.56 -18.32 -0.53
C TYR A 566 -15.37 -18.91 0.62
N TYR A 567 -16.22 -18.12 1.28
CA TYR A 567 -17.04 -18.61 2.39
C TYR A 567 -18.03 -19.68 1.95
N SER A 568 -18.69 -19.52 0.80
CA SER A 568 -19.62 -20.52 0.28
C SER A 568 -18.93 -21.85 -0.06
N ILE A 569 -17.84 -21.81 -0.84
CA ILE A 569 -17.09 -23.02 -1.22
C ILE A 569 -16.51 -23.71 -0.01
N ARG A 570 -15.94 -22.95 0.94
CA ARG A 570 -15.39 -23.53 2.17
C ARG A 570 -16.49 -24.13 3.05
N THR A 571 -17.66 -23.50 3.14
CA THR A 571 -18.82 -24.06 3.85
C THR A 571 -19.26 -25.38 3.24
N LEU A 572 -19.40 -25.45 1.90
CA LEU A 572 -19.77 -26.69 1.21
C LEU A 572 -18.72 -27.78 1.39
N SER A 573 -17.44 -27.45 1.29
CA SER A 573 -16.33 -28.38 1.52
C SER A 573 -16.32 -28.94 2.96
N LEU A 574 -16.57 -28.11 3.97
CA LEU A 574 -16.68 -28.57 5.37
C LEU A 574 -17.88 -29.49 5.60
N LEU A 575 -18.93 -29.36 4.78
CA LEU A 575 -20.10 -30.23 4.76
C LEU A 575 -19.96 -31.37 3.74
N GLN A 576 -18.73 -31.67 3.28
CA GLN A 576 -18.41 -32.75 2.33
C GLN A 576 -19.30 -32.73 1.09
N SER A 577 -19.53 -31.54 0.55
CA SER A 577 -20.45 -31.28 -0.55
C SER A 577 -19.71 -30.62 -1.71
N ASP A 578 -19.95 -31.11 -2.94
CA ASP A 578 -19.26 -30.61 -4.13
C ASP A 578 -19.51 -29.10 -4.30
N PRO A 579 -18.44 -28.29 -4.31
CA PRO A 579 -18.55 -26.84 -4.25
C PRO A 579 -18.85 -26.14 -5.57
N VAL A 580 -19.22 -26.85 -6.67
CA VAL A 580 -19.69 -26.33 -7.98
C VAL A 580 -18.73 -26.67 -9.14
N ASN A 581 -19.24 -26.64 -10.39
CA ASN A 581 -18.50 -26.58 -11.66
C ASN A 581 -17.21 -25.74 -11.58
N ALA A 582 -16.10 -26.43 -11.30
CA ALA A 582 -14.78 -25.85 -11.11
C ALA A 582 -14.29 -25.08 -12.34
N ARG A 583 -14.68 -25.51 -13.55
CA ARG A 583 -14.27 -24.86 -14.80
C ARG A 583 -14.83 -23.45 -14.92
N SER A 584 -16.09 -23.23 -14.57
CA SER A 584 -16.69 -21.88 -14.58
C SER A 584 -16.11 -20.98 -13.50
N LEU A 585 -15.85 -21.52 -12.30
CA LEU A 585 -15.22 -20.74 -11.22
C LEU A 585 -13.78 -20.35 -11.53
N LYS A 586 -12.97 -21.24 -12.14
CA LYS A 586 -11.60 -20.91 -12.59
C LYS A 586 -11.60 -19.78 -13.62
N ARG A 587 -12.53 -19.79 -14.58
CA ARG A 587 -12.71 -18.71 -15.56
C ARG A 587 -13.14 -17.40 -14.91
N TRP A 588 -14.07 -17.46 -13.96
CA TRP A 588 -14.52 -16.28 -13.22
C TRP A 588 -13.39 -15.68 -12.36
N LEU A 589 -12.61 -16.50 -11.65
CA LEU A 589 -11.46 -16.04 -10.87
C LEU A 589 -10.40 -15.34 -11.72
N ALA A 590 -10.16 -15.82 -12.95
CA ALA A 590 -9.20 -15.20 -13.85
C ALA A 590 -9.53 -13.73 -14.18
N GLN A 591 -10.80 -13.33 -14.09
CA GLN A 591 -11.24 -11.94 -14.31
C GLN A 591 -10.78 -10.98 -13.19
N PHE A 592 -10.45 -11.52 -12.00
CA PHE A 592 -9.96 -10.73 -10.87
C PHE A 592 -8.43 -10.70 -10.81
N LYS A 593 -7.72 -11.53 -11.59
CA LYS A 593 -6.25 -11.56 -11.58
C LYS A 593 -5.75 -10.23 -12.16
N HIS A 594 -4.99 -9.50 -11.35
CA HIS A 594 -4.39 -8.23 -11.74
C HIS A 594 -3.00 -8.48 -12.37
N PRO A 595 -2.52 -7.62 -13.29
CA PRO A 595 -1.19 -7.74 -13.88
C PRO A 595 -0.03 -7.73 -12.88
N ASN A 596 -0.26 -7.21 -11.67
CA ASN A 596 0.73 -7.24 -10.58
C ASN A 596 0.83 -8.60 -9.87
N GLY A 597 0.12 -9.63 -10.32
CA GLY A 597 0.11 -10.96 -9.71
C GLY A 597 -0.92 -11.14 -8.59
N GLY A 598 -1.54 -10.06 -8.10
CA GLY A 598 -2.59 -10.09 -7.09
C GLY A 598 -4.00 -10.36 -7.64
N TYR A 599 -4.99 -10.31 -6.76
CA TYR A 599 -6.41 -10.33 -7.11
C TYR A 599 -7.13 -9.09 -6.60
N MET A 600 -8.13 -8.65 -7.37
CA MET A 600 -8.92 -7.45 -7.10
C MET A 600 -10.22 -7.75 -6.33
N ILE A 601 -10.77 -6.78 -5.58
CA ILE A 601 -12.08 -6.88 -4.92
C ILE A 601 -13.21 -6.92 -5.94
N ASP A 602 -13.14 -6.05 -6.95
CA ASP A 602 -14.04 -5.98 -8.09
C ASP A 602 -13.24 -6.13 -9.39
N SER A 603 -13.93 -6.36 -10.50
CA SER A 603 -13.28 -6.40 -11.83
C SER A 603 -12.98 -4.99 -12.37
N SER A 604 -13.14 -3.93 -11.57
CA SER A 604 -12.91 -2.56 -12.01
C SER A 604 -11.42 -2.23 -11.82
N PRO A 605 -10.67 -2.01 -12.90
CA PRO A 605 -9.22 -1.77 -12.80
C PRO A 605 -8.85 -0.49 -12.02
N ASP A 606 -9.78 0.46 -11.91
CA ASP A 606 -9.51 1.83 -11.45
C ASP A 606 -9.64 2.05 -9.93
N SER A 607 -10.15 1.08 -9.17
CA SER A 607 -10.21 1.25 -7.72
C SER A 607 -8.87 0.85 -7.11
N ALA A 608 -8.02 1.83 -6.76
CA ALA A 608 -6.77 1.57 -6.02
C ALA A 608 -7.00 0.80 -4.70
N SER A 609 -8.23 0.84 -4.17
CA SER A 609 -8.70 0.05 -3.02
C SER A 609 -9.02 -1.42 -3.33
N SER A 610 -9.11 -1.84 -4.60
CA SER A 610 -9.40 -3.23 -4.99
C SER A 610 -8.24 -4.19 -4.78
N ARG A 611 -7.01 -3.70 -4.72
CA ARG A 611 -5.81 -4.55 -4.75
C ARG A 611 -5.48 -4.90 -3.31
N ASP A 612 -5.91 -6.05 -2.81
CA ASP A 612 -5.66 -6.47 -1.42
C ASP A 612 -4.97 -7.85 -1.37
N ILE A 613 -3.95 -7.98 -0.51
CA ILE A 613 -3.38 -9.29 -0.15
C ILE A 613 -4.49 -10.23 0.33
N GLU A 614 -5.51 -9.70 1.01
CA GLU A 614 -6.65 -10.52 1.43
C GLU A 614 -7.45 -11.09 0.25
N GLN A 615 -7.70 -10.33 -0.82
CA GLN A 615 -8.39 -10.87 -2.00
C GLN A 615 -7.55 -11.94 -2.68
N THR A 616 -6.24 -11.71 -2.73
CA THR A 616 -5.26 -12.69 -3.23
C THR A 616 -5.28 -13.97 -2.40
N TYR A 617 -5.41 -13.85 -1.07
CA TYR A 617 -5.62 -15.00 -0.18
C TYR A 617 -6.92 -15.75 -0.49
N TYR A 618 -8.05 -15.05 -0.63
CA TYR A 618 -9.31 -15.71 -0.97
C TYR A 618 -9.24 -16.43 -2.32
N ALA A 619 -8.69 -15.79 -3.35
CA ALA A 619 -8.57 -16.38 -4.67
C ALA A 619 -7.65 -17.62 -4.68
N THR A 620 -6.49 -17.55 -4.02
CA THR A 620 -5.57 -18.70 -3.91
C THR A 620 -6.20 -19.86 -3.13
N ARG A 621 -6.95 -19.56 -2.07
CA ARG A 621 -7.71 -20.58 -1.32
C ARG A 621 -8.84 -21.19 -2.12
N ILE A 622 -9.59 -20.40 -2.89
CA ILE A 622 -10.61 -20.96 -3.78
C ILE A 622 -9.95 -21.89 -4.80
N ARG A 623 -8.82 -21.50 -5.41
CA ARG A 623 -8.08 -22.36 -6.36
C ARG A 623 -7.65 -23.68 -5.73
N SER A 624 -7.13 -23.65 -4.50
CA SER A 624 -6.79 -24.84 -3.72
C SER A 624 -7.98 -25.78 -3.60
N LEU A 625 -9.11 -25.26 -3.11
CA LEU A 625 -10.32 -26.06 -2.90
C LEU A 625 -10.86 -26.63 -4.21
N LEU A 626 -10.67 -25.94 -5.35
CA LEU A 626 -11.06 -26.46 -6.66
C LEU A 626 -10.08 -27.49 -7.23
N HIS A 627 -8.86 -27.59 -6.71
CA HIS A 627 -7.90 -28.62 -7.12
C HIS A 627 -8.16 -29.93 -6.36
N ASP A 628 -8.31 -29.86 -5.04
CA ASP A 628 -8.53 -31.02 -4.17
C ASP A 628 -9.80 -31.81 -4.55
N ASN A 629 -10.84 -31.13 -5.03
CA ASN A 629 -12.08 -31.79 -5.48
C ASN A 629 -11.96 -32.48 -6.85
N GLN A 630 -10.93 -32.16 -7.65
CA GLN A 630 -10.69 -32.83 -8.94
C GLN A 630 -9.85 -34.10 -8.80
N THR A 631 -9.15 -34.28 -7.69
CA THR A 631 -8.32 -35.46 -7.41
C THR A 631 -9.08 -36.58 -6.69
N HIS A 632 -10.29 -36.30 -6.19
CA HIS A 632 -11.11 -37.23 -5.39
C HIS A 632 -12.42 -37.68 -6.05
N GLY A 633 -12.73 -37.19 -7.25
CA GLY A 633 -13.88 -37.62 -8.06
C GLY A 633 -13.41 -38.08 -9.42
#